data_AF-A0A225UN38-F1
#
_entry.id   AF-A0A225UN38-F1
#
_cell.length_a   1.000
_cell.length_b   1.000
_cell.length_c   1.000
_cell.angle_alpha   90.00
_cell.angle_beta   90.00
_cell.angle_gamma   90.00
#
_symmetry.space_group_name_H-M   'P 1'
#
loop_
_entity.id
_entity.type
_entity.pdbx_description
1 polymer ?
#
loop_
_entity_poly.entity_id
_entity_poly.type
_entity_poly.pdbx_seq_one_letter_code
_entity_poly.pdbx_strand_id
1 'polypeptide(L)'
;MAVQGIYAGERILMLNVYAPHQPALREAFYRRLGEIDVPSNSLVLMGGDFNCTLDALRDRSYSQRAKDHDSPSLRALLANWCMEDASLRFHSSETTPAVLQNLYHDTHTYHYKIPGVGDATSRLDRWYATARMTQWIKASEMIHRGTRADHRGVKLELQSPTDPIRIWKPMKVHPVPHYAADAIFIKELEDHQSLLS
;
A
#
# COMPACT_ATOMS: atom_id res chain seq x y z
N MET A 1 -3.47 15.29 11.55
CA MET A 1 -2.42 14.95 12.55
C MET A 1 -1.15 14.58 11.81
N ALA A 2 0.03 14.97 12.30
CA ALA A 2 1.32 14.59 11.71
C ALA A 2 2.20 13.92 12.77
N VAL A 3 2.86 12.82 12.41
CA VAL A 3 3.83 12.11 13.24
C VAL A 3 5.11 11.98 12.46
N GLN A 4 6.24 12.27 13.10
CA GLN A 4 7.57 12.08 12.54
C GLN A 4 8.32 11.04 13.36
N GLY A 5 9.12 10.21 12.69
CA GLY A 5 9.91 9.19 13.36
C GLY A 5 11.07 8.70 12.50
N ILE A 6 11.88 7.83 13.09
CA ILE A 6 12.96 7.13 12.41
C ILE A 6 12.62 5.64 12.42
N TYR A 7 12.69 4.98 11.26
CA TYR A 7 12.49 3.54 11.14
C TYR A 7 13.51 2.97 10.16
N ALA A 8 14.24 1.94 10.59
CA ALA A 8 15.36 1.35 9.86
C ALA A 8 16.36 2.39 9.30
N GLY A 9 16.65 3.43 10.09
CA GLY A 9 17.60 4.50 9.75
C GLY A 9 17.05 5.61 8.85
N GLU A 10 15.83 5.49 8.33
CA GLU A 10 15.20 6.49 7.47
C GLU A 10 14.21 7.36 8.25
N ARG A 11 14.14 8.65 7.89
CA ARG A 11 13.15 9.57 8.45
C ARG A 11 11.81 9.37 7.74
N ILE A 12 10.78 9.07 8.53
CA ILE A 12 9.40 8.93 8.06
C ILE A 12 8.56 10.10 8.58
N LEU A 13 7.81 10.73 7.68
CA LEU A 13 6.71 11.64 7.98
C LEU A 13 5.39 10.94 7.66
N MET A 14 4.52 10.78 8.65
CA MET A 14 3.19 10.23 8.50
C MET A 14 2.14 11.31 8.77
N LEU A 15 1.25 11.50 7.82
CA LEU A 15 0.14 12.44 7.88
C LEU A 15 -1.17 11.65 7.92
N ASN A 16 -2.00 11.93 8.93
CA ASN A 16 -3.38 11.47 8.96
C ASN A 16 -4.31 12.66 8.64
N VAL A 17 -5.05 12.52 7.55
CA VAL A 17 -5.95 13.51 6.96
C VAL A 17 -7.40 13.16 7.30
N TYR A 18 -8.15 14.17 7.72
CA TYR A 18 -9.60 14.12 7.75
C TYR A 18 -10.10 15.39 7.06
N ALA A 19 -10.36 15.28 5.75
CA ALA A 19 -10.68 16.43 4.93
C ALA A 19 -12.15 16.85 5.11
N PRO A 20 -12.48 18.14 5.00
CA PRO A 20 -13.87 18.59 5.01
C PRO A 20 -14.71 17.92 3.90
N HIS A 21 -15.98 17.60 4.16
CA HIS A 21 -16.89 17.07 3.13
C HIS A 21 -17.39 18.15 2.16
N GLN A 22 -17.41 19.42 2.58
CA GLN A 22 -17.89 20.55 1.77
C GLN A 22 -16.85 20.91 0.69
N PRO A 23 -17.20 20.94 -0.61
CA PRO A 23 -16.22 21.10 -1.69
C PRO A 23 -15.31 22.32 -1.53
N ALA A 24 -15.87 23.51 -1.25
CA ALA A 24 -15.07 24.73 -1.12
C ALA A 24 -14.05 24.66 0.03
N LEU A 25 -14.45 24.13 1.19
CA LEU A 25 -13.56 23.97 2.35
C LEU A 25 -12.52 22.89 2.09
N ARG A 26 -12.91 21.80 1.43
CA ARG A 26 -12.02 20.70 1.05
C ARG A 26 -10.91 21.17 0.11
N GLU A 27 -11.25 21.93 -0.93
CA GLU A 27 -10.27 22.48 -1.87
C GLU A 27 -9.31 23.45 -1.16
N ALA A 28 -9.83 24.35 -0.31
CA ALA A 28 -8.99 25.25 0.47
C ALA A 28 -8.07 24.50 1.44
N PHE A 29 -8.57 23.43 2.06
CA PHE A 29 -7.79 22.55 2.94
C PHE A 29 -6.60 21.93 2.19
N TYR A 30 -6.80 21.35 1.01
CA TYR A 30 -5.71 20.74 0.25
C TYR A 30 -4.66 21.74 -0.24
N ARG A 31 -5.06 22.96 -0.63
CA ARG A 31 -4.10 24.01 -0.98
C ARG A 31 -3.20 24.38 0.21
N ARG A 32 -3.80 24.60 1.38
CA ARG A 32 -3.05 24.87 2.62
C ARG A 32 -2.17 23.70 3.04
N LEU A 33 -2.63 22.47 2.84
CA LEU A 33 -1.80 21.29 3.12
C LEU A 33 -0.54 21.26 2.23
N GLY A 34 -0.66 21.71 0.98
CA GLY A 34 0.47 21.83 0.05
C GLY A 34 1.46 22.94 0.37
N GLU A 35 1.12 23.86 1.28
CA GLU A 35 2.03 24.91 1.78
C GLU A 35 2.97 24.37 2.87
N ILE A 36 2.75 23.14 3.37
CA ILE A 36 3.65 22.52 4.35
C ILE A 36 4.94 22.11 3.66
N ASP A 37 6.06 22.60 4.19
CA ASP A 37 7.39 22.16 3.77
C ASP A 37 7.64 20.70 4.17
N VAL A 38 7.71 19.85 3.15
CA VAL A 38 8.11 18.46 3.30
C VAL A 38 9.61 18.36 3.06
N PRO A 39 10.42 17.87 4.02
CA PRO A 39 11.86 17.75 3.80
C PRO A 39 12.13 16.79 2.65
N SER A 40 12.91 17.24 1.66
CA SER A 40 13.15 16.57 0.37
C SER A 40 13.66 15.13 0.46
N ASN A 41 14.25 14.74 1.59
CA ASN A 41 14.79 13.40 1.83
C ASN A 41 13.91 12.50 2.71
N SER A 42 12.72 12.95 3.11
CA SER A 42 11.83 12.16 3.98
C SER A 42 11.02 11.14 3.18
N LEU A 43 10.81 9.96 3.78
CA LEU A 43 9.77 9.04 3.35
C LEU A 43 8.43 9.56 3.85
N VAL A 44 7.47 9.80 2.97
CA VAL A 44 6.19 10.42 3.35
C VAL A 44 5.05 9.46 3.08
N LEU A 45 4.20 9.30 4.08
CA LEU A 45 2.90 8.67 3.99
C LEU A 45 1.81 9.67 4.34
N MET A 46 0.74 9.67 3.55
CA MET A 46 -0.46 10.45 3.84
C MET A 46 -1.67 9.53 3.73
N GLY A 47 -2.31 9.24 4.85
CA GLY A 47 -3.50 8.41 4.92
C GLY A 47 -4.68 9.13 5.56
N GLY A 48 -5.86 8.54 5.45
CA GLY A 48 -7.08 9.02 6.13
C GLY A 48 -8.25 9.20 5.17
N ASP A 49 -9.27 9.92 5.60
CA ASP A 49 -10.48 10.20 4.83
C ASP A 49 -10.32 11.52 4.05
N PHE A 50 -10.26 11.40 2.73
CA PHE A 50 -10.07 12.51 1.82
C PHE A 50 -11.40 13.17 1.42
N ASN A 51 -12.55 12.57 1.76
CA ASN A 51 -13.88 13.08 1.43
C ASN A 51 -14.06 13.47 -0.04
N CYS A 52 -13.29 12.86 -0.95
CA CYS A 52 -13.32 13.06 -2.39
C CYS A 52 -12.86 11.83 -3.15
N THR A 53 -13.13 11.82 -4.44
CA THR A 53 -12.75 10.79 -5.41
C THR A 53 -11.80 11.39 -6.42
N LEU A 54 -10.87 10.62 -6.98
CA LEU A 54 -9.96 11.04 -8.06
C LEU A 54 -10.14 10.22 -9.34
N ASP A 55 -10.88 9.13 -9.30
CA ASP A 55 -11.20 8.36 -10.49
C ASP A 55 -12.68 8.00 -10.46
N ALA A 56 -13.42 8.49 -11.46
CA ALA A 56 -14.85 8.31 -11.56
C ALA A 56 -15.28 6.84 -11.63
N LEU A 57 -14.44 5.99 -12.24
CA LEU A 57 -14.69 4.57 -12.38
C LEU A 57 -14.15 3.81 -11.17
N ARG A 58 -12.91 4.09 -10.76
CA ARG A 58 -12.24 3.28 -9.73
C ARG A 58 -12.62 3.63 -8.30
N ASP A 59 -13.09 4.85 -8.05
CA ASP A 59 -13.42 5.30 -6.69
C ASP A 59 -14.94 5.35 -6.43
N ARG A 60 -15.80 5.01 -7.42
CA ARG A 60 -17.26 5.04 -7.26
C ARG A 60 -17.95 3.90 -8.02
N SER A 61 -18.84 3.18 -7.33
CA SER A 61 -19.67 2.17 -7.98
C SER A 61 -20.85 2.77 -8.77
N TYR A 62 -21.19 4.04 -8.52
CA TYR A 62 -22.25 4.77 -9.20
C TYR A 62 -21.74 6.10 -9.75
N SER A 63 -21.78 6.24 -11.08
CA SER A 63 -21.00 7.23 -11.83
C SER A 63 -21.78 8.46 -12.32
N GLN A 64 -23.12 8.50 -12.19
CA GLN A 64 -23.93 9.61 -12.74
C GLN A 64 -23.62 10.99 -12.14
N ARG A 65 -22.87 11.07 -11.02
CA ARG A 65 -22.45 12.33 -10.36
C ARG A 65 -20.95 12.43 -10.10
N ALA A 66 -20.13 11.80 -10.94
CA ALA A 66 -18.69 11.68 -10.71
C ALA A 66 -17.96 13.03 -10.52
N LYS A 67 -18.41 14.11 -11.18
CA LYS A 67 -17.74 15.42 -11.12
C LYS A 67 -17.87 16.13 -9.77
N ASP A 68 -18.92 15.88 -9.00
CA ASP A 68 -19.20 16.63 -7.78
C ASP A 68 -18.27 16.25 -6.60
N HIS A 69 -17.58 15.12 -6.74
CA HIS A 69 -16.68 14.59 -5.71
C HIS A 69 -15.21 14.60 -6.12
N ASP A 70 -14.88 15.09 -7.33
CA ASP A 70 -13.48 15.30 -7.73
C ASP A 70 -12.81 16.39 -6.89
N SER A 71 -11.49 16.31 -6.74
CA SER A 71 -10.68 17.31 -6.03
C SER A 71 -9.44 17.69 -6.84
N PRO A 72 -9.51 18.78 -7.64
CA PRO A 72 -8.34 19.29 -8.36
C PRO A 72 -7.19 19.69 -7.43
N SER A 73 -7.50 20.24 -6.25
CA SER A 73 -6.45 20.64 -5.30
C SER A 73 -5.75 19.43 -4.67
N LEU A 74 -6.44 18.30 -4.45
CA LEU A 74 -5.77 17.06 -4.04
C LEU A 74 -4.86 16.54 -5.16
N ARG A 75 -5.28 16.57 -6.43
CA ARG A 75 -4.41 16.17 -7.56
C ARG A 75 -3.14 17.02 -7.61
N ALA A 76 -3.28 18.34 -7.46
CA ALA A 76 -2.15 19.26 -7.44
C ALA A 76 -1.20 18.96 -6.27
N LEU A 77 -1.75 18.71 -5.07
CA LEU A 77 -0.97 18.30 -3.90
C LEU A 77 -0.17 17.02 -4.15
N LEU A 78 -0.82 15.98 -4.66
CA LEU A 78 -0.18 14.70 -4.95
C LEU A 78 0.89 14.84 -6.03
N ALA A 79 0.65 15.66 -7.06
CA ALA A 79 1.64 15.96 -8.09
C ALA A 79 2.84 16.72 -7.52
N ASN A 80 2.61 17.76 -6.71
CA ASN A 80 3.65 18.57 -6.10
C ASN A 80 4.54 17.77 -5.16
N TRP A 81 3.96 16.81 -4.43
CA TRP A 81 4.69 15.96 -3.49
C TRP A 81 5.14 14.64 -4.11
N CYS A 82 4.93 14.45 -5.42
CA CYS A 82 5.24 13.22 -6.16
C CYS A 82 4.72 11.96 -5.44
N MET A 83 3.45 11.99 -5.03
CA MET A 83 2.83 10.92 -4.27
C MET A 83 1.95 10.03 -5.15
N GLU A 84 2.04 8.74 -4.90
CA GLU A 84 1.29 7.69 -5.59
C GLU A 84 0.29 7.03 -4.65
N ASP A 85 -0.78 6.49 -5.23
CA ASP A 85 -1.78 5.73 -4.51
C ASP A 85 -1.23 4.36 -4.08
N ALA A 86 -1.20 4.12 -2.77
CA ALA A 86 -0.59 2.92 -2.20
C ALA A 86 -1.34 1.63 -2.55
N SER A 87 -2.66 1.67 -2.73
CA SER A 87 -3.44 0.45 -2.97
C SER A 87 -3.46 0.08 -4.44
N LEU A 88 -3.52 1.05 -5.35
CA LEU A 88 -3.71 0.78 -6.79
C LEU A 88 -2.60 -0.05 -7.43
N ARG A 89 -1.41 -0.09 -6.84
CA ARG A 89 -0.32 -0.93 -7.31
C ARG A 89 -0.55 -2.44 -7.16
N PHE A 90 -1.49 -2.84 -6.30
CA PHE A 90 -1.85 -4.24 -6.08
C PHE A 90 -3.03 -4.68 -6.95
N HIS A 91 -3.58 -3.78 -7.77
CA HIS A 91 -4.74 -4.04 -8.62
C HIS A 91 -4.39 -3.84 -10.10
N SER A 92 -5.12 -4.53 -10.96
CA SER A 92 -5.00 -4.33 -12.41
C SER A 92 -5.43 -2.92 -12.81
N SER A 93 -4.79 -2.40 -13.85
CA SER A 93 -5.19 -1.13 -14.45
C SER A 93 -6.40 -1.26 -15.39
N GLU A 94 -6.83 -2.49 -15.69
CA GLU A 94 -8.01 -2.76 -16.51
C GLU A 94 -9.29 -2.23 -15.85
N THR A 95 -10.25 -1.85 -16.70
CA THR A 95 -11.53 -1.28 -16.27
C THR A 95 -12.72 -2.15 -16.68
N THR A 96 -12.51 -3.46 -16.80
CA THR A 96 -13.62 -4.39 -17.06
C THR A 96 -14.54 -4.47 -15.84
N PRO A 97 -15.84 -4.76 -16.01
CA PRO A 97 -16.78 -4.83 -14.88
C PRO A 97 -16.34 -5.77 -13.76
N ALA A 98 -15.76 -6.93 -14.10
CA ALA A 98 -15.28 -7.89 -13.11
C ALA A 98 -14.07 -7.37 -12.32
N VAL A 99 -13.12 -6.71 -12.99
CA VAL A 99 -11.95 -6.10 -12.34
C VAL A 99 -12.38 -4.96 -11.43
N LEU A 100 -13.30 -4.10 -11.89
CA LEU A 100 -13.84 -3.01 -11.09
C LEU A 100 -14.60 -3.52 -9.88
N GLN A 101 -15.39 -4.59 -10.00
CA GLN A 101 -16.12 -5.16 -8.86
C GLN A 101 -15.16 -5.66 -7.77
N ASN A 102 -14.06 -6.32 -8.15
CA ASN A 102 -13.03 -6.75 -7.19
C ASN A 102 -12.33 -5.54 -6.56
N LEU A 103 -11.97 -4.54 -7.36
CA LEU A 103 -11.39 -3.30 -6.85
C LEU A 103 -12.31 -2.62 -5.83
N TYR A 104 -13.61 -2.53 -6.11
CA TYR A 104 -14.59 -1.94 -5.19
C TYR A 104 -14.66 -2.74 -3.90
N HIS A 105 -14.73 -4.06 -4.00
CA HIS A 105 -14.74 -4.94 -2.83
C HIS A 105 -13.50 -4.73 -1.96
N ASP A 106 -12.33 -4.55 -2.57
CA ASP A 106 -11.05 -4.52 -1.84
C ASP A 106 -10.68 -3.12 -1.31
N THR A 107 -11.25 -2.06 -1.91
CA THR A 107 -10.78 -0.68 -1.66
C THR A 107 -11.87 0.32 -1.30
N HIS A 108 -13.15 0.05 -1.56
CA HIS A 108 -14.19 1.02 -1.22
C HIS A 108 -14.51 0.98 0.27
N THR A 109 -14.30 2.13 0.91
CA THR A 109 -14.42 2.25 2.36
C THR A 109 -15.78 2.77 2.81
N TYR A 110 -16.47 3.54 1.97
CA TYR A 110 -17.75 4.15 2.30
C TYR A 110 -18.91 3.49 1.55
N HIS A 111 -20.01 3.22 2.27
CA HIS A 111 -21.23 2.61 1.74
C HIS A 111 -22.44 3.51 2.00
N TYR A 112 -23.26 3.74 0.98
CA TYR A 112 -24.43 4.61 1.07
C TYR A 112 -25.58 4.16 0.17
N LYS A 113 -26.76 4.70 0.41
CA LYS A 113 -27.95 4.45 -0.41
C LYS A 113 -28.24 5.62 -1.33
N ILE A 114 -28.59 5.31 -2.57
CA ILE A 114 -29.05 6.27 -3.57
C ILE A 114 -30.55 6.05 -3.76
N PRO A 115 -31.40 7.06 -3.45
CA PRO A 115 -32.82 6.98 -3.67
C PRO A 115 -33.16 6.57 -5.11
N GLY A 116 -33.96 5.51 -5.27
CA GLY A 116 -34.38 5.00 -6.58
C GLY A 116 -33.35 4.16 -7.33
N VAL A 117 -32.13 3.98 -6.82
CA VAL A 117 -31.07 3.17 -7.45
C VAL A 117 -30.67 1.98 -6.57
N GLY A 118 -30.52 2.19 -5.26
CA GLY A 118 -30.09 1.14 -4.32
C GLY A 118 -28.76 1.46 -3.65
N ASP A 119 -27.99 0.43 -3.31
CA ASP A 119 -26.70 0.57 -2.61
C ASP A 119 -25.59 1.01 -3.56
N ALA A 120 -24.74 1.91 -3.08
CA ALA A 120 -23.55 2.38 -3.76
C ALA A 120 -22.37 2.49 -2.80
N THR A 121 -21.17 2.50 -3.35
CA THR A 121 -19.93 2.53 -2.58
C THR A 121 -18.96 3.54 -3.17
N SER A 122 -18.07 4.05 -2.32
CA SER A 122 -17.00 4.95 -2.75
C SER A 122 -15.73 4.73 -1.96
N ARG A 123 -14.60 4.92 -2.62
CA ARG A 123 -13.28 4.95 -1.98
C ARG A 123 -13.00 6.35 -1.48
N LEU A 124 -13.08 6.58 -0.18
CA LEU A 124 -12.81 7.90 0.41
C LEU A 124 -11.56 7.86 1.31
N ASP A 125 -11.33 6.71 1.93
CA ASP A 125 -10.15 6.43 2.75
C ASP A 125 -9.09 5.73 1.92
N ARG A 126 -7.85 6.21 2.01
CA ARG A 126 -6.73 5.69 1.21
C ARG A 126 -5.40 6.09 1.82
N TRP A 127 -4.33 5.50 1.31
CA TRP A 127 -2.95 5.90 1.61
C TRP A 127 -2.28 6.38 0.33
N TYR A 128 -1.56 7.49 0.43
CA TYR A 128 -0.63 7.99 -0.57
C TYR A 128 0.79 7.91 -0.01
N ALA A 129 1.75 7.66 -0.90
CA ALA A 129 3.15 7.54 -0.53
C ALA A 129 4.07 8.19 -1.56
N THR A 130 5.18 8.78 -1.12
CA THR A 130 6.23 9.20 -2.05
C THR A 130 6.87 8.00 -2.74
N ALA A 131 7.44 8.19 -3.94
CA ALA A 131 8.05 7.12 -4.72
C ALA A 131 9.14 6.31 -3.98
N ARG A 132 9.87 6.90 -3.03
CA ARG A 132 10.80 6.15 -2.17
C ARG A 132 10.08 5.29 -1.14
N MET A 133 8.99 5.82 -0.57
CA MET A 133 8.21 5.12 0.44
C MET A 133 7.38 3.97 -0.17
N THR A 134 6.98 4.06 -1.44
CA THR A 134 6.30 2.94 -2.10
C THR A 134 7.15 1.68 -2.09
N GLN A 135 8.48 1.76 -2.15
CA GLN A 135 9.35 0.58 -2.06
C GLN A 135 9.21 -0.19 -0.73
N TRP A 136 8.68 0.46 0.32
CA TRP A 136 8.46 -0.13 1.63
C TRP A 136 7.08 -0.76 1.77
N ILE A 137 6.14 -0.45 0.88
CA ILE A 137 4.76 -0.90 1.01
C ILE A 137 4.67 -2.35 0.55
N LYS A 138 4.41 -3.23 1.51
CA LYS A 138 4.23 -4.66 1.30
C LYS A 138 2.79 -5.02 0.93
N ALA A 139 1.83 -4.38 1.59
CA ALA A 139 0.41 -4.60 1.36
C ALA A 139 -0.41 -3.35 1.75
N SER A 140 -1.58 -3.20 1.14
CA SER A 140 -2.60 -2.22 1.51
C SER A 140 -3.95 -2.92 1.48
N GLU A 141 -4.64 -3.00 2.62
CA GLU A 141 -5.85 -3.79 2.79
C GLU A 141 -6.96 -2.99 3.47
N MET A 142 -8.18 -3.12 2.97
CA MET A 142 -9.35 -2.63 3.69
C MET A 142 -9.68 -3.56 4.87
N ILE A 143 -9.88 -2.96 6.04
CA ILE A 143 -10.20 -3.67 7.29
C ILE A 143 -11.67 -3.47 7.67
N HIS A 144 -12.36 -4.59 7.87
CA HIS A 144 -13.79 -4.63 8.18
C HIS A 144 -14.13 -4.47 9.68
N ARG A 145 -13.14 -4.33 10.56
CA ARG A 145 -13.33 -4.53 12.00
C ARG A 145 -13.79 -3.27 12.76
N GLY A 146 -14.96 -3.39 13.40
CA GLY A 146 -15.10 -3.23 14.86
C GLY A 146 -15.92 -2.07 15.41
N THR A 147 -16.21 -1.02 14.64
CA THR A 147 -16.94 0.16 15.14
C THR A 147 -18.19 0.43 14.30
N ARG A 148 -19.20 1.08 14.89
CA ARG A 148 -20.41 1.57 14.18
C ARG A 148 -20.08 2.78 13.30
N ALA A 149 -19.01 2.69 12.52
CA ALA A 149 -18.63 3.70 11.54
C ALA A 149 -19.28 3.37 10.19
N ASP A 150 -19.62 4.40 9.44
CA ASP A 150 -20.07 4.33 8.04
C ASP A 150 -18.91 4.12 7.06
N HIS A 151 -17.66 4.20 7.56
CA HIS A 151 -16.44 3.91 6.83
C HIS A 151 -15.75 2.64 7.35
N ARG A 152 -15.16 1.88 6.43
CA ARG A 152 -14.19 0.81 6.71
C ARG A 152 -12.78 1.41 6.78
N GLY A 153 -11.91 0.82 7.60
CA GLY A 153 -10.54 1.31 7.71
C GLY A 153 -9.64 0.82 6.57
N VAL A 154 -8.48 1.47 6.39
CA VAL A 154 -7.42 1.01 5.46
C VAL A 154 -6.12 0.79 6.24
N LYS A 155 -5.62 -0.44 6.22
CA LYS A 155 -4.36 -0.85 6.83
C LYS A 155 -3.25 -0.84 5.77
N LEU A 156 -2.13 -0.21 6.08
CA LEU A 156 -0.91 -0.26 5.29
C LEU A 156 0.15 -1.09 6.01
N GLU A 157 0.74 -2.07 5.32
CA GLU A 157 1.86 -2.85 5.85
C GLU A 157 3.18 -2.38 5.24
N LEU A 158 4.14 -2.04 6.09
CA LEU A 158 5.46 -1.55 5.70
C LEU A 158 6.53 -2.59 6.01
N GLN A 159 7.49 -2.73 5.11
CA GLN A 159 8.69 -3.54 5.27
C GLN A 159 9.88 -2.77 4.70
N SER A 160 10.92 -2.57 5.50
CA SER A 160 12.15 -1.96 4.99
C SER A 160 12.75 -2.84 3.88
N PRO A 161 13.10 -2.27 2.71
CA PRO A 161 13.75 -3.03 1.64
C PRO A 161 15.17 -3.49 2.01
N THR A 162 15.80 -2.83 3.00
CA THR A 162 17.17 -3.16 3.46
C THR A 162 17.20 -4.15 4.63
N ASP A 163 16.04 -4.49 5.20
CA ASP A 163 15.91 -5.48 6.27
C ASP A 163 14.93 -6.61 5.86
N PRO A 164 15.32 -7.45 4.88
CA PRO A 164 14.50 -8.61 4.52
C PRO A 164 14.51 -9.61 5.68
N ILE A 165 13.33 -10.09 6.08
CA ILE A 165 13.19 -11.21 7.02
C ILE A 165 14.04 -12.38 6.52
N ARG A 166 15.16 -12.65 7.19
CA ARG A 166 16.02 -13.80 6.88
C ARG A 166 15.42 -15.04 7.51
N ILE A 167 14.64 -15.79 6.73
CA ILE A 167 14.20 -17.12 7.15
C ILE A 167 15.39 -18.07 6.98
N TRP A 168 16.09 -18.37 8.07
CA TRP A 168 17.01 -19.50 8.11
C TRP A 168 16.19 -20.78 8.05
N LYS A 169 16.06 -21.37 6.85
CA LYS A 169 15.62 -22.76 6.75
C LYS A 169 16.78 -23.62 7.25
N PRO A 170 16.62 -24.43 8.30
CA PRO A 170 17.64 -25.42 8.63
C PRO A 170 17.87 -26.27 7.38
N MET A 171 19.14 -26.44 7.03
CA MET A 171 19.54 -27.26 5.91
C MET A 171 18.90 -28.65 6.09
N LYS A 172 18.02 -29.05 5.17
CA LYS A 172 17.55 -30.44 5.13
C LYS A 172 18.75 -31.29 4.75
N VAL A 173 19.47 -31.78 5.76
CA VAL A 173 20.42 -32.86 5.58
C VAL A 173 19.58 -34.09 5.28
N HIS A 174 19.36 -34.35 4.00
CA HIS A 174 18.90 -35.66 3.59
C HIS A 174 20.03 -36.63 3.96
N PRO A 175 19.75 -37.75 4.65
CA PRO A 175 20.76 -38.78 4.81
C PRO A 175 21.25 -39.16 3.42
N VAL A 176 22.57 -39.31 3.27
CA VAL A 176 23.18 -39.77 2.01
C VAL A 176 22.42 -41.03 1.61
N PRO A 177 21.80 -41.08 0.42
CA PRO A 177 21.14 -42.29 -0.04
C PRO A 177 22.13 -43.46 0.02
N HIS A 178 21.70 -44.63 0.50
CA HIS A 178 22.59 -45.79 0.70
C HIS A 178 23.46 -46.10 -0.54
N TYR A 179 22.95 -45.87 -1.75
CA TYR A 179 23.68 -46.10 -3.00
C TYR A 179 24.82 -45.10 -3.28
N ALA A 180 24.87 -43.99 -2.55
CA ALA A 180 25.88 -42.93 -2.69
C ALA A 180 26.90 -42.93 -1.53
N ALA A 181 26.73 -43.83 -0.53
CA ALA A 181 27.66 -43.94 0.58
C ALA A 181 29.05 -44.44 0.13
N ASP A 182 29.07 -45.38 -0.83
CA ASP A 182 30.32 -45.99 -1.32
C ASP A 182 31.17 -45.01 -2.14
N ALA A 183 30.54 -44.03 -2.81
CA ALA A 183 31.24 -43.03 -3.62
C ALA A 183 31.97 -41.96 -2.79
N ILE A 184 31.59 -41.77 -1.52
CA ILE A 184 32.20 -40.80 -0.62
C ILE A 184 33.47 -41.38 0.02
N PHE A 185 33.48 -42.67 0.35
CA PHE A 185 34.66 -43.34 0.92
C PHE A 185 35.82 -43.49 -0.07
N ILE A 186 35.54 -43.63 -1.37
CA ILE A 186 36.59 -43.73 -2.40
C ILE A 186 37.37 -42.41 -2.53
N LYS A 187 36.67 -41.27 -2.40
CA LYS A 187 37.31 -39.95 -2.54
C LYS A 187 38.20 -39.57 -1.34
N GLU A 188 37.80 -39.93 -0.12
CA GLU A 188 38.60 -39.66 1.08
C GLU A 188 39.90 -40.50 1.14
N LEU A 189 39.91 -41.70 0.54
CA LEU A 189 41.12 -42.53 0.46
C LEU A 189 42.11 -42.06 -0.62
N GLU A 190 41.63 -41.52 -1.74
CA GLU A 190 42.48 -40.96 -2.79
C GLU A 190 43.16 -39.65 -2.34
N ASP A 191 42.44 -38.78 -1.62
CA ASP A 191 43.00 -37.52 -1.10
C ASP A 191 44.04 -37.75 0.02
N HIS A 192 43.96 -38.86 0.77
CA HIS A 192 44.95 -39.22 1.79
C HIS A 192 46.22 -39.88 1.25
N GLN A 193 46.18 -40.55 0.10
CA GLN A 193 47.39 -41.12 -0.54
C GLN A 193 48.20 -40.08 -1.31
N SER A 194 47.56 -39.01 -1.80
CA SER A 194 48.22 -37.87 -2.46
C SER A 194 49.09 -37.02 -1.51
N LEU A 195 48.96 -37.17 -0.19
CA LEU A 195 49.70 -36.40 0.82
C LEU A 195 50.93 -37.14 1.37
N LEU A 196 51.22 -38.35 0.88
CA LEU A 196 52.32 -39.21 1.35
C LEU A 196 53.34 -39.60 0.25
N SER A 197 53.29 -38.96 -0.92
CA SER A 197 54.28 -39.05 -2.01
C SER A 197 54.96 -37.71 -2.25
#